data_AF-A0A821IXL6-F1
#
_entry.id   AF-A0A821IXL6-F1
#
_cell.length_a   1.000
_cell.length_b   1.000
_cell.length_c   1.000
_cell.angle_alpha   90.00
_cell.angle_beta   90.00
_cell.angle_gamma   90.00
#
_symmetry.space_group_name_H-M   'P 1'
#
loop_
_entity.id
_entity.type
_entity.pdbx_description
1 polymer ?
#
loop_
_entity_poly.entity_id
_entity_poly.type
_entity_poly.pdbx_seq_one_letter_code
_entity_poly.pdbx_strand_id
1 'polypeptide(L)' 'EQTDSLISVLRSSHDSTNRQLATLNKLAEMSYRLEDYPTALDFYRQAYDMTDDEKLRELYQAKIEFLSCFCRTR' A
#
# COMPACT_ATOMS: atom_id res chain seq x y z
N GLU A 1 -11.25 29.06 16.56
CA GLU A 1 -10.23 29.19 15.49
C GLU A 1 -9.01 28.28 15.73
N GLN A 2 -9.20 27.01 16.11
CA GLN A 2 -8.09 26.03 16.24
C GLN A 2 -8.24 24.82 15.29
N THR A 3 -9.38 24.69 14.61
CA THR A 3 -9.71 23.57 13.73
C THR A 3 -9.00 23.63 12.36
N ASP A 4 -8.76 24.83 11.83
CA ASP A 4 -8.08 25.02 10.54
C ASP A 4 -6.61 24.58 10.54
N SER A 5 -5.91 24.72 11.68
CA SER A 5 -4.52 24.27 11.80
C SER A 5 -4.41 22.74 11.84
N LEU A 6 -5.40 22.05 12.43
CA LEU A 6 -5.43 20.58 12.46
C LEU A 6 -5.86 19.99 11.10
N ILE A 7 -6.83 20.60 10.43
CA ILE A 7 -7.29 20.13 9.11
C ILE A 7 -6.20 20.33 8.04
N SER A 8 -5.45 21.44 8.09
CA SER A 8 -4.35 21.68 7.15
C SER A 8 -3.18 20.72 7.36
N VAL A 9 -2.78 20.45 8.62
CA VAL A 9 -1.77 19.42 8.94
C VAL A 9 -2.24 18.04 8.54
N LEU A 10 -3.49 17.66 8.85
CA LEU A 10 -4.06 16.37 8.43
C LEU A 10 -4.08 16.22 6.91
N ARG A 11 -4.42 17.26 6.15
CA ARG A 11 -4.38 17.24 4.68
C ARG A 11 -2.96 17.10 4.13
N SER A 12 -1.97 17.77 4.72
CA SER A 12 -0.56 17.62 4.33
C SER A 12 0.00 16.24 4.65
N SER A 13 -0.38 15.66 5.80
CA SER A 13 -0.03 14.29 6.16
C SER A 13 -0.67 13.28 5.20
N HIS A 14 -1.95 13.48 4.85
CA HIS A 14 -2.66 12.60 3.92
C HIS A 14 -2.04 12.61 2.51
N ASP A 15 -1.61 13.78 2.03
CA ASP A 15 -0.95 13.89 0.72
C ASP A 15 0.40 13.17 0.70
N SER A 16 1.18 13.26 1.78
CA SER A 16 2.44 12.53 1.92
C SER A 16 2.23 11.01 1.95
N THR A 17 1.27 10.53 2.77
CA THR A 17 0.92 9.10 2.85
C THR A 17 0.42 8.59 1.50
N ASN A 18 -0.41 9.36 0.78
CA ASN A 18 -0.89 8.97 -0.54
C ASN A 18 0.23 8.84 -1.58
N ARG A 19 1.24 9.72 -1.54
CA ARG A 19 2.41 9.59 -2.43
C ARG A 19 3.26 8.36 -2.10
N GLN A 20 3.41 8.04 -0.81
CA GLN A 20 4.13 6.85 -0.36
C GLN A 20 3.40 5.58 -0.80
N LEU A 21 2.08 5.50 -0.60
CA LEU A 21 1.23 4.39 -1.06
C LEU A 21 1.30 4.21 -2.59
N ALA A 22 1.24 5.30 -3.35
CA ALA A 22 1.37 5.24 -4.81
C ALA A 22 2.75 4.72 -5.25
N THR A 23 3.81 5.08 -4.52
CA THR A 23 5.17 4.60 -4.77
C THR A 23 5.30 3.11 -4.46
N LEU A 24 4.82 2.68 -3.29
CA LEU A 24 4.83 1.27 -2.89
C LEU A 24 4.03 0.41 -3.87
N ASN A 25 2.87 0.88 -4.32
CA ASN A 25 2.06 0.14 -5.30
C ASN A 25 2.80 -0.03 -6.63
N LYS A 26 3.52 1.01 -7.10
CA LYS A 26 4.35 0.89 -8.32
C LYS A 26 5.51 -0.07 -8.14
N LEU A 27 6.20 -0.03 -7.00
CA LEU A 27 7.29 -0.97 -6.70
C LEU A 27 6.77 -2.41 -6.66
N ALA A 28 5.64 -2.64 -6.00
CA ALA A 28 4.99 -3.94 -5.94
C ALA A 28 4.58 -4.46 -7.33
N GLU A 29 4.03 -3.60 -8.20
CA GLU A 29 3.71 -3.96 -9.58
C GLU A 29 4.95 -4.24 -10.43
N MET A 30 6.03 -3.48 -10.24
CA MET A 30 7.30 -3.74 -10.93
C MET A 30 7.90 -5.08 -10.48
N SER A 31 7.98 -5.33 -9.18
CA SER A 31 8.44 -6.62 -8.64
C SER A 31 7.59 -7.78 -9.13
N TYR A 32 6.26 -7.61 -9.19
CA TYR A 32 5.36 -8.63 -9.77
C TYR A 32 5.67 -8.93 -11.23
N ARG A 33 5.92 -7.90 -12.05
CA ARG A 33 6.30 -8.04 -13.47
C ARG A 33 7.70 -8.65 -13.65
N LEU A 34 8.59 -8.45 -12.69
CA LEU A 34 9.90 -9.07 -12.63
C LEU A 34 9.86 -10.50 -12.07
N GLU A 35 8.67 -11.03 -11.79
CA GLU A 35 8.44 -12.34 -11.15
C GLU A 35 9.07 -12.47 -9.75
N ASP A 36 9.46 -11.35 -9.15
CA ASP A 36 9.90 -11.27 -7.76
C ASP A 36 8.68 -11.10 -6.84
N TYR A 37 7.90 -12.18 -6.75
CA TYR A 37 6.70 -12.26 -5.95
C TYR A 37 6.92 -12.06 -4.44
N PRO A 38 8.02 -12.56 -3.82
CA PRO A 38 8.31 -12.29 -2.41
C PRO A 38 8.47 -10.80 -2.13
N THR A 39 9.23 -10.08 -2.96
CA THR A 39 9.43 -8.63 -2.81
C THR A 39 8.14 -7.87 -3.11
N ALA A 40 7.36 -8.27 -4.11
CA ALA A 40 6.06 -7.67 -4.39
C ALA A 40 5.09 -7.80 -3.20
N LEU A 41 5.08 -8.96 -2.55
CA LEU A 41 4.25 -9.24 -1.39
C LEU A 41 4.65 -8.38 -0.18
N ASP A 42 5.94 -8.14 0.03
CA ASP A 42 6.43 -7.26 1.08
C ASP A 42 5.97 -5.81 0.85
N PHE A 43 6.10 -5.29 -0.37
CA PHE A 43 5.61 -3.94 -0.70
C PHE A 43 4.09 -3.79 -0.54
N TYR A 44 3.30 -4.82 -0.90
CA TYR A 44 1.86 -4.78 -0.67
C TYR A 44 1.49 -4.81 0.82
N ARG A 45 2.26 -5.51 1.67
CA ARG A 45 2.07 -5.48 3.13
C ARG A 45 2.40 -4.12 3.72
N GLN A 46 3.51 -3.52 3.30
CA GLN A 46 3.87 -2.16 3.72
C GLN A 46 2.76 -1.15 3.35
N ALA A 47 2.19 -1.26 2.15
CA ALA A 47 1.09 -0.39 1.73
C ALA A 47 -0.20 -0.65 2.53
N TYR A 48 -0.48 -1.91 2.89
CA TYR A 48 -1.61 -2.29 3.74
C TYR A 48 -1.51 -1.70 5.16
N ASP A 49 -0.32 -1.70 5.75
CA ASP A 49 -0.11 -1.17 7.11
C ASP A 49 -0.11 0.36 7.16
N MET A 50 0.24 1.02 6.05
CA MET A 50 0.26 2.49 5.95
C MET A 50 -1.08 3.12 5.58
N THR A 51 -2.01 2.35 5.00
CA THR A 51 -3.29 2.90 4.53
C THR A 51 -4.35 2.86 5.63
N ASP A 52 -4.93 4.01 5.94
CA ASP A 52 -6.14 4.14 6.77
C ASP A 52 -7.43 3.97 5.94
N ASP A 53 -7.32 3.87 4.62
CA ASP A 53 -8.46 3.80 3.71
C ASP A 53 -8.93 2.35 3.55
N GLU A 54 -10.14 2.06 4.04
CA GLU A 54 -10.71 0.72 4.08
C GLU A 54 -10.74 0.06 2.70
N LYS A 55 -11.06 0.82 1.65
CA LYS A 55 -11.10 0.32 0.27
C LYS A 55 -9.73 -0.11 -0.24
N LEU A 56 -8.69 0.66 0.07
CA LEU A 56 -7.32 0.31 -0.31
C LEU A 56 -6.84 -0.90 0.47
N ARG A 57 -7.23 -0.99 1.75
CA ARG A 57 -6.91 -2.10 2.63
C ARG A 57 -7.44 -3.43 2.10
N GLU A 58 -8.70 -3.49 1.69
CA GLU A 58 -9.28 -4.68 1.05
C GLU A 58 -8.55 -5.06 -0.25
N LEU A 59 -8.22 -4.07 -1.09
CA LEU A 59 -7.48 -4.28 -2.34
C LEU A 59 -6.10 -4.91 -2.06
N TYR A 60 -5.34 -4.36 -1.11
CA TYR A 60 -4.02 -4.87 -0.77
C TYR A 60 -4.10 -6.25 -0.11
N GLN A 61 -5.11 -6.49 0.74
CA GLN A 61 -5.32 -7.81 1.33
C GLN A 61 -5.54 -8.88 0.26
N ALA A 62 -6.41 -8.64 -0.70
CA ALA A 62 -6.68 -9.59 -1.79
C ALA A 62 -5.40 -9.88 -2.60
N LYS A 63 -4.58 -8.85 -2.88
CA LYS A 63 -3.29 -9.03 -3.57
C LYS A 63 -2.30 -9.85 -2.75
N ILE A 64 -2.18 -9.59 -1.44
CA ILE A 64 -1.30 -10.34 -0.53
C ILE A 64 -1.72 -11.81 -0.48
N GLU A 65 -3.03 -12.09 -0.33
CA GLU A 65 -3.55 -13.45 -0.30
C GLU A 65 -3.27 -14.19 -1.61
N PHE A 66 -3.54 -13.55 -2.75
CA PHE A 66 -3.25 -14.09 -4.08
C PHE A 66 -1.77 -14.46 -4.25
N LEU A 67 -0.87 -13.53 -3.92
CA LEU A 67 0.58 -13.73 -3.99
C LEU A 67 1.06 -14.80 -3.02
N SER A 68 0.50 -14.86 -1.81
CA SER A 68 0.88 -15.85 -0.79
C SER A 68 0.53 -17.27 -1.23
N CYS A 69 -0.63 -17.45 -1.89
CA CYS A 69 -1.04 -18.73 -2.45
C CYS A 69 -0.16 -19.11 -3.62
N PHE A 70 0.16 -18.15 -4.49
CA PHE A 70 1.06 -18.37 -5.63
C PHE A 70 2.45 -18.83 -5.20
N CYS A 71 3.07 -18.18 -4.21
CA CYS A 71 4.37 -18.57 -3.65
C CYS A 71 4.37 -19.93 -2.94
N ARG A 72 3.22 -20.42 -2.48
CA ARG A 72 3.10 -21.74 -1.82
C ARG A 72 2.93 -22.90 -2.80
N THR A 73 2.46 -22.61 -4.01
CA THR A 73 2.05 -23.62 -4.99
C THR A 73 3.15 -23.90 -6.02
N ARG A 74 4.21 -23.10 -6.02
CA ARG A 74 5.36 -23.19 -6.92
C ARG A 74 6.59 -23.66 -6.17
#